data_AF-A0A1T4QPR3-F1
#
_entry.id   AF-A0A1T4QPR3-F1
#
_cell.length_a   1.000
_cell.length_b   1.000
_cell.length_c   1.000
_cell.angle_alpha   90.00
_cell.angle_beta   90.00
_cell.angle_gamma   90.00
#
_symmetry.space_group_name_H-M   'P 1'
#
loop_
_entity.id
_entity.type
_entity.pdbx_description
1 polymer ?
#
loop_
_entity_poly.entity_id
_entity_poly.type
_entity_poly.pdbx_seq_one_letter_code
_entity_poly.pdbx_strand_id
1 'polypeptide(L)'
;MNRSRFAYFLNAIHYCIWLNDIKFGDFIGRIVDVVLSPIPKLFFTKKYRKKYESRLPQAQKIKKKIFYDRETGYHISWANHWFGYFYSGYPVVLSFILSGIVFRYWGMVNKIIILCIIGIPILICYIPAYKAVFSNDIYLKYFKEFEKEDEQWHKKWKRRTWLFCIGGCLMTIVGIACMWVVLLM
;
A
#
# COMPACT_ATOMS: atom_id res chain seq x y z
N MET A 1 -5.23 -16.32 -20.37
CA MET A 1 -4.22 -15.61 -19.55
C MET A 1 -3.45 -16.67 -18.79
N ASN A 2 -2.20 -16.94 -19.20
CA ASN A 2 -1.38 -17.95 -18.53
C ASN A 2 -0.99 -17.38 -17.15
N ARG A 3 -1.72 -17.77 -16.11
CA ARG A 3 -1.58 -17.16 -14.77
C ARG A 3 -0.37 -17.76 -14.09
N SER A 4 0.69 -16.98 -13.97
CA SER A 4 1.78 -17.38 -13.07
C SER A 4 1.27 -17.39 -11.63
N ARG A 5 1.71 -18.38 -10.85
CA ARG A 5 1.46 -18.43 -9.40
C ARG A 5 1.92 -17.14 -8.70
N PHE A 6 2.98 -16.53 -9.23
CA PHE A 6 3.52 -15.25 -8.79
C PHE A 6 2.52 -14.10 -8.96
N ALA A 7 1.91 -13.95 -10.14
CA ALA A 7 0.93 -12.89 -10.38
C ALA A 7 -0.32 -13.07 -9.50
N TYR A 8 -0.81 -14.30 -9.35
CA TYR A 8 -1.92 -14.58 -8.43
C TYR A 8 -1.59 -14.16 -6.99
N PHE A 9 -0.41 -14.54 -6.51
CA PHE A 9 0.04 -14.23 -5.15
C PHE A 9 0.13 -12.73 -4.89
N LEU A 10 0.77 -11.97 -5.78
CA LEU A 10 0.93 -10.53 -5.60
C LEU A 10 -0.41 -9.78 -5.69
N ASN A 11 -1.28 -10.15 -6.63
CA ASN A 11 -2.61 -9.54 -6.73
C ASN A 11 -3.48 -9.87 -5.52
N ALA A 12 -3.38 -11.06 -4.94
CA ALA A 12 -4.11 -11.40 -3.72
C ALA A 12 -3.63 -10.58 -2.51
N ILE A 13 -2.32 -10.32 -2.42
CA ILE A 13 -1.76 -9.41 -1.42
C ILE A 13 -2.31 -8.00 -1.60
N HIS A 14 -2.19 -7.45 -2.82
CA HIS A 14 -2.64 -6.10 -3.16
C HIS A 14 -4.14 -5.91 -2.88
N TYR A 15 -4.97 -6.89 -3.26
CA TYR A 15 -6.38 -6.91 -2.94
C TYR A 15 -6.67 -6.87 -1.43
N CYS A 16 -5.94 -7.67 -0.65
CA CYS A 16 -6.12 -7.68 0.80
C CYS A 16 -5.65 -6.39 1.47
N ILE A 17 -4.60 -5.72 0.94
CA ILE A 17 -4.19 -4.38 1.39
C ILE A 17 -5.33 -3.39 1.14
N TRP A 18 -5.86 -3.36 -0.08
CA TRP A 18 -6.99 -2.49 -0.46
C TRP A 18 -8.23 -2.73 0.40
N LEU A 19 -8.64 -3.99 0.58
CA LEU A 19 -9.78 -4.33 1.43
C LEU A 19 -9.57 -3.91 2.89
N ASN A 20 -8.36 -4.07 3.42
CA ASN A 20 -8.07 -3.68 4.80
C ASN A 20 -8.11 -2.16 4.97
N ASP A 21 -7.61 -1.42 3.98
CA ASP A 21 -7.64 0.04 3.97
C ASP A 21 -9.09 0.58 3.89
N ILE A 22 -9.94 -0.01 3.03
CA ILE A 22 -11.37 0.31 2.99
C ILE A 22 -12.02 0.08 4.37
N LYS A 23 -11.79 -1.10 4.97
CA LYS A 23 -12.38 -1.44 6.28
C LYS A 23 -11.92 -0.49 7.37
N PHE A 24 -10.64 -0.11 7.35
CA PHE A 24 -10.09 0.86 8.29
C PHE A 24 -10.68 2.26 8.06
N GLY A 25 -10.78 2.70 6.82
CA GLY A 25 -11.41 3.97 6.45
C GLY A 25 -12.88 4.04 6.87
N ASP A 26 -13.65 2.97 6.66
CA ASP A 26 -15.04 2.86 7.12
C ASP A 26 -15.14 2.94 8.65
N PHE A 27 -14.23 2.26 9.35
CA PHE A 27 -14.17 2.28 10.82
C PHE A 27 -13.86 3.69 11.35
N ILE A 28 -12.81 4.34 10.84
CA ILE A 28 -12.46 5.72 11.21
C ILE A 28 -13.58 6.68 10.83
N GLY A 29 -14.20 6.51 9.67
CA GLY A 29 -15.33 7.30 9.21
C GLY A 29 -16.50 7.27 10.21
N ARG A 30 -16.84 6.10 10.75
CA ARG A 30 -17.89 5.97 11.78
C ARG A 30 -17.53 6.72 13.06
N ILE A 31 -16.28 6.64 13.51
CA ILE A 31 -15.82 7.36 14.70
C ILE A 31 -15.94 8.88 14.47
N VAL A 32 -15.46 9.36 13.32
CA VAL A 32 -15.54 10.78 12.94
C VAL A 32 -17.00 11.24 12.88
N ASP A 33 -17.89 10.45 12.27
CA ASP A 33 -19.32 10.78 12.20
C ASP A 33 -19.95 10.87 13.60
N VAL A 34 -19.61 9.95 14.51
CA VAL A 34 -20.10 10.00 15.91
C VAL A 34 -19.61 11.27 16.61
N VAL A 35 -18.32 11.61 16.49
CA VAL A 35 -17.72 12.78 17.15
C VAL A 35 -18.24 14.09 16.59
N LEU A 36 -18.42 14.19 15.26
CA LEU A 36 -18.77 15.45 14.60
C LEU A 36 -20.29 15.65 14.41
N SER A 37 -21.11 14.59 14.42
CA SER A 37 -22.57 14.70 14.25
C SER A 37 -23.31 15.61 15.24
N PRO A 38 -22.84 15.85 16.49
CA PRO A 38 -23.46 16.80 17.39
C PRO A 38 -23.22 18.27 16.99
N ILE A 39 -22.13 18.57 16.28
CA ILE A 39 -21.70 19.95 16.00
C ILE A 39 -22.78 20.75 15.25
N PRO A 40 -23.39 20.25 14.15
CA PRO A 40 -24.45 20.99 13.47
C PRO A 40 -25.70 21.18 14.33
N LYS A 41 -25.96 20.29 15.31
CA LYS A 41 -27.11 20.42 16.21
C LYS A 41 -26.85 21.44 17.32
N LEU A 42 -25.62 21.51 17.84
CA LEU A 42 -25.24 22.36 18.96
C LEU A 42 -24.89 23.80 18.52
N PHE A 43 -24.22 23.96 17.38
CA PHE A 43 -23.61 25.24 17.00
C PHE A 43 -24.27 25.93 15.78
N PHE A 44 -25.10 25.26 14.98
CA PHE A 44 -25.67 25.89 13.78
C PHE A 44 -27.07 26.46 14.02
N THR A 45 -27.35 27.62 13.43
CA THR A 45 -28.72 28.16 13.40
C THR A 45 -29.64 27.29 12.52
N LYS A 46 -30.96 27.37 12.74
CA LYS A 46 -31.97 26.59 11.96
C LYS A 46 -31.79 26.72 10.44
N LYS A 47 -31.42 27.91 9.95
CA LYS A 47 -31.17 28.17 8.52
C LYS A 47 -29.95 27.40 8.00
N TYR A 48 -28.84 27.45 8.73
CA TYR A 48 -27.62 26.74 8.34
C TYR A 48 -27.76 25.23 8.47
N ARG A 49 -28.49 24.74 9.48
CA ARG A 49 -28.78 23.32 9.64
C ARG A 49 -29.56 22.73 8.45
N LYS A 50 -30.65 23.39 8.02
CA LYS A 50 -31.39 22.97 6.81
C LYS A 50 -30.50 22.95 5.56
N LYS A 51 -29.61 23.92 5.41
CA LYS A 51 -28.66 24.00 4.28
C LYS A 51 -27.58 22.91 4.34
N TYR A 52 -27.15 22.52 5.54
CA TYR A 52 -26.20 21.42 5.74
C TYR A 52 -26.86 20.07 5.41
N GLU A 53 -28.04 19.81 5.99
CA GLU A 53 -28.78 18.56 5.77
C GLU A 53 -29.14 18.36 4.30
N SER A 54 -29.52 19.41 3.56
CA SER A 54 -29.83 19.32 2.13
C SER A 54 -28.61 19.00 1.24
N ARG A 55 -27.39 19.34 1.68
CA ARG A 55 -26.13 19.07 0.95
C ARG A 55 -25.53 17.71 1.29
N LEU A 56 -25.93 17.10 2.40
CA LEU A 56 -25.35 15.86 2.90
C LEU A 56 -25.40 14.71 1.87
N PRO A 57 -26.50 14.47 1.12
CA PRO A 57 -26.54 13.40 0.14
C PRO A 57 -25.56 13.62 -1.02
N GLN A 58 -25.41 14.86 -1.48
CA GLN A 58 -24.46 15.20 -2.55
C GLN A 58 -23.02 15.05 -2.06
N ALA A 59 -22.72 15.50 -0.84
CA ALA A 59 -21.41 15.33 -0.22
C ALA A 59 -21.04 13.85 -0.05
N GLN A 60 -22.00 13.00 0.34
CA GLN A 60 -21.80 11.54 0.43
C GLN A 60 -21.50 10.90 -0.93
N LYS A 61 -22.21 11.30 -1.99
CA LYS A 61 -21.92 10.83 -3.36
C LYS A 61 -20.50 11.20 -3.81
N ILE A 62 -20.09 12.46 -3.57
CA ILE A 62 -18.75 12.94 -3.88
C ILE A 62 -17.69 12.17 -3.08
N LYS A 63 -17.91 12.01 -1.77
CA LYS A 63 -17.03 11.21 -0.90
C LYS A 63 -16.89 9.78 -1.44
N LYS A 64 -17.99 9.12 -1.80
CA LYS A 64 -17.94 7.74 -2.33
C LYS A 64 -17.07 7.65 -3.60
N LYS A 65 -17.21 8.61 -4.52
CA LYS A 65 -16.40 8.67 -5.74
C LYS A 65 -14.92 8.91 -5.42
N ILE A 66 -14.60 9.87 -4.55
CA ILE A 66 -13.20 10.20 -4.22
C ILE A 66 -12.50 9.05 -3.49
N PHE A 67 -13.19 8.35 -2.59
CA PHE A 67 -12.54 7.37 -1.73
C PHE A 67 -12.53 5.96 -2.30
N TYR A 68 -13.64 5.51 -2.92
CA TYR A 68 -13.87 4.09 -3.25
C TYR A 68 -13.83 3.78 -4.74
N ASP A 69 -13.55 4.76 -5.59
CA ASP A 69 -13.29 4.48 -7.00
C ASP A 69 -12.10 3.50 -7.12
N ARG A 70 -12.28 2.44 -7.92
CA ARG A 70 -11.35 1.31 -7.95
C ARG A 70 -10.12 1.55 -8.81
N GLU A 71 -10.11 2.62 -9.61
CA GLU A 71 -9.02 2.96 -10.54
C GLU A 71 -8.25 4.18 -10.04
N THR A 72 -8.97 5.18 -9.53
CA THR A 72 -8.46 6.51 -9.19
C THR A 72 -8.77 6.95 -7.76
N GLY A 73 -9.51 6.14 -7.01
CA GLY A 73 -9.92 6.49 -5.65
C GLY A 73 -8.77 6.48 -4.64
N TYR A 74 -8.99 7.15 -3.51
CA TYR A 74 -8.03 7.23 -2.42
C TYR A 74 -7.57 5.84 -1.95
N HIS A 75 -8.51 4.92 -1.68
CA HIS A 75 -8.18 3.61 -1.12
C HIS A 75 -7.33 2.75 -2.06
N ILE A 76 -7.57 2.81 -3.38
CA ILE A 76 -6.73 2.06 -4.33
C ILE A 76 -5.34 2.70 -4.47
N SER A 77 -5.27 4.03 -4.53
CA SER A 77 -3.99 4.74 -4.59
C SER A 77 -3.14 4.45 -3.35
N TRP A 78 -3.76 4.44 -2.18
CA TRP A 78 -3.12 4.08 -0.92
C TRP A 78 -2.63 2.63 -0.92
N ALA A 79 -3.46 1.69 -1.41
CA ALA A 79 -3.07 0.29 -1.56
C ALA A 79 -1.90 0.09 -2.53
N ASN A 80 -1.87 0.83 -3.64
CA ASN A 80 -0.76 0.82 -4.60
C ASN A 80 0.55 1.26 -3.94
N HIS A 81 0.50 2.37 -3.20
CA HIS A 81 1.65 2.91 -2.47
C HIS A 81 2.19 1.90 -1.46
N TRP A 82 1.33 1.37 -0.58
CA TRP A 82 1.75 0.42 0.45
C TRP A 82 2.23 -0.91 -0.11
N PHE A 83 1.58 -1.41 -1.17
CA PHE A 83 2.06 -2.60 -1.87
C PHE A 83 3.49 -2.40 -2.37
N GLY A 84 3.77 -1.27 -3.05
CA GLY A 84 5.10 -0.92 -3.53
C GLY A 84 6.11 -0.78 -2.39
N TYR A 85 5.72 -0.12 -1.29
CA TYR A 85 6.56 0.03 -0.10
C TYR A 85 6.94 -1.32 0.51
N PHE A 86 5.96 -2.18 0.82
CA PHE A 86 6.25 -3.49 1.44
C PHE A 86 7.00 -4.42 0.50
N TYR A 87 6.69 -4.41 -0.79
CA TYR A 87 7.43 -5.21 -1.77
C TYR A 87 8.88 -4.73 -1.93
N SER A 88 9.14 -3.42 -1.90
CA SER A 88 10.50 -2.89 -2.08
C SER A 88 11.42 -3.17 -0.89
N GLY A 89 10.88 -3.48 0.30
CA GLY A 89 11.66 -3.91 1.46
C GLY A 89 12.48 -5.20 1.22
N TYR A 90 12.04 -6.08 0.32
CA TYR A 90 12.77 -7.31 -0.03
C TYR A 90 14.05 -7.04 -0.85
N PRO A 91 14.01 -6.36 -2.02
CA PRO A 91 15.21 -6.04 -2.79
C PRO A 91 16.11 -4.99 -2.13
N VAL A 92 15.60 -4.19 -1.19
CA VAL A 92 16.40 -3.24 -0.39
C VAL A 92 17.59 -3.91 0.32
N VAL A 93 17.48 -5.19 0.69
CA VAL A 93 18.61 -5.93 1.28
C VAL A 93 19.82 -5.95 0.35
N LEU A 94 19.59 -6.24 -0.93
CA LEU A 94 20.65 -6.24 -1.93
C LEU A 94 21.26 -4.84 -2.08
N SER A 95 20.42 -3.81 -2.13
CA SER A 95 20.84 -2.41 -2.18
C SER A 95 21.74 -2.02 -1.00
N PHE A 96 21.40 -2.45 0.21
CA PHE A 96 22.19 -2.17 1.40
C PHE A 96 23.52 -2.95 1.46
N ILE A 97 23.54 -4.21 1.03
CA ILE A 97 24.79 -4.98 0.90
C ILE A 97 25.74 -4.27 -0.09
N LEU A 98 25.24 -3.90 -1.27
CA LEU A 98 26.03 -3.18 -2.28
C LEU A 98 26.55 -1.83 -1.76
N SER A 99 25.70 -1.10 -1.02
CA SER A 99 26.10 0.16 -0.38
C SER A 99 27.22 -0.04 0.64
N GLY A 100 27.14 -1.10 1.46
CA GLY A 100 28.17 -1.45 2.43
C GLY A 100 29.51 -1.77 1.77
N ILE A 101 29.50 -2.52 0.66
CA ILE A 101 30.72 -2.82 -0.12
C ILE A 101 31.33 -1.52 -0.65
N VAL A 102 30.52 -0.64 -1.25
CA VAL A 102 31.01 0.61 -1.81
C VAL A 102 31.62 1.50 -0.74
N PHE A 103 30.94 1.65 0.39
CA PHE A 103 31.43 2.46 1.51
C PHE A 103 32.70 1.89 2.15
N ARG A 104 32.86 0.56 2.21
CA ARG A 104 34.09 -0.06 2.73
C ARG A 104 35.31 0.27 1.88
N TYR A 105 35.20 0.17 0.56
CA TYR A 105 36.36 0.30 -0.34
C TYR A 105 36.61 1.74 -0.80
N TRP A 106 35.57 2.56 -0.94
CA TRP A 106 35.67 3.92 -1.49
C TRP A 106 35.26 5.02 -0.51
N GLY A 107 34.88 4.67 0.73
CA GLY A 107 34.38 5.63 1.71
C GLY A 107 33.08 6.30 1.26
N MET A 108 32.84 7.54 1.69
CA MET A 108 31.65 8.27 1.29
C MET A 108 31.75 8.74 -0.18
N VAL A 109 30.99 8.09 -1.04
CA VAL A 109 30.82 8.49 -2.44
C VAL A 109 29.75 9.58 -2.61
N ASN A 110 29.69 10.19 -3.79
CA ASN A 110 28.69 11.22 -4.12
C ASN A 110 27.25 10.73 -3.88
N LYS A 111 26.38 11.59 -3.36
CA LYS A 111 24.95 11.33 -3.12
C LYS A 111 24.23 10.72 -4.33
N ILE A 112 24.57 11.15 -5.56
CA ILE A 112 23.98 10.59 -6.78
C ILE A 112 24.35 9.11 -6.92
N ILE A 113 25.60 8.74 -6.65
CA ILE A 113 26.09 7.36 -6.71
C ILE A 113 25.37 6.51 -5.65
N ILE A 114 25.20 7.04 -4.43
CA ILE A 114 24.45 6.36 -3.36
C ILE A 114 22.99 6.11 -3.79
N LEU A 115 22.34 7.11 -4.38
CA LEU A 115 20.98 6.97 -4.90
C LEU A 115 20.89 5.90 -6.00
N CYS A 116 21.89 5.82 -6.89
CA CYS A 116 21.94 4.79 -7.93
C CYS A 116 22.12 3.38 -7.34
N ILE A 117 23.05 3.21 -6.38
CA ILE A 117 23.30 1.91 -5.73
C ILE A 117 22.05 1.42 -4.99
N ILE A 118 21.32 2.32 -4.35
CA ILE A 118 20.09 1.96 -3.65
C ILE A 118 18.94 1.73 -4.64
N GLY A 119 18.74 2.65 -5.59
CA GLY A 119 17.57 2.69 -6.45
C GLY A 119 17.57 1.65 -7.57
N ILE A 120 18.71 1.35 -8.19
CA ILE A 120 18.79 0.44 -9.35
C ILE A 120 18.34 -0.99 -8.98
N PRO A 121 18.84 -1.61 -7.89
CA PRO A 121 18.40 -2.97 -7.53
C PRO A 121 16.90 -3.02 -7.21
N ILE A 122 16.39 -2.03 -6.48
CA ILE A 122 14.96 -1.93 -6.17
C ILE A 122 14.14 -1.85 -7.46
N LEU A 123 14.54 -0.98 -8.39
CA LEU A 123 13.85 -0.79 -9.67
C LEU A 123 13.83 -2.10 -10.47
N ILE A 124 14.98 -2.75 -10.66
CA ILE A 124 15.10 -4.00 -11.43
C ILE A 124 14.21 -5.09 -10.83
N CYS A 125 14.25 -5.27 -9.51
CA CYS A 125 13.45 -6.27 -8.81
C CYS A 125 11.96 -5.92 -8.76
N TYR A 126 11.59 -4.64 -8.93
CA TYR A 126 10.20 -4.19 -8.97
C TYR A 126 9.53 -4.39 -10.33
N ILE A 127 10.28 -4.40 -11.45
CA ILE A 127 9.76 -4.63 -12.80
C ILE A 127 8.82 -5.87 -12.88
N PRO A 128 9.18 -7.07 -12.39
CA PRO A 128 8.29 -8.22 -12.47
C PRO A 128 7.01 -8.05 -11.64
N ALA A 129 7.09 -7.42 -10.45
CA ALA A 129 5.92 -7.14 -9.64
C ALA A 129 5.00 -6.12 -10.31
N TYR A 130 5.58 -5.07 -10.89
CA TYR A 130 4.84 -4.08 -11.66
C TYR A 130 4.10 -4.71 -12.84
N LYS A 131 4.78 -5.57 -13.61
CA LYS A 131 4.16 -6.33 -14.70
C LYS A 131 3.03 -7.24 -14.23
N ALA A 132 3.18 -7.83 -13.05
CA ALA A 132 2.21 -8.77 -12.51
C ALA A 132 0.95 -8.11 -11.93
N VAL A 133 1.06 -6.89 -11.39
CA VAL A 133 -0.03 -6.23 -10.64
C VAL A 133 -0.58 -5.02 -11.39
N PHE A 134 0.26 -4.14 -11.92
CA PHE A 134 -0.16 -2.82 -12.39
C PHE A 134 -0.25 -2.69 -13.91
N SER A 135 0.36 -3.60 -14.68
CA SER A 135 0.30 -3.52 -16.14
C SER A 135 -1.11 -3.74 -16.67
N ASN A 136 -1.61 -2.77 -17.44
CA ASN A 136 -2.95 -2.77 -18.04
C ASN A 136 -4.07 -3.01 -17.00
N ASP A 137 -3.88 -2.50 -15.77
CA ASP A 137 -4.84 -2.60 -14.67
C ASP A 137 -5.31 -4.04 -14.39
N ILE A 138 -4.42 -5.01 -14.60
CA ILE A 138 -4.73 -6.45 -14.45
C ILE A 138 -5.24 -6.80 -13.04
N TYR A 139 -4.83 -6.05 -12.01
CA TYR A 139 -5.33 -6.22 -10.65
C TYR A 139 -6.85 -6.08 -10.55
N LEU A 140 -7.50 -5.22 -11.36
CA LEU A 140 -8.96 -5.06 -11.34
C LEU A 140 -9.68 -6.36 -11.71
N LYS A 141 -9.10 -7.13 -12.63
CA LYS A 141 -9.63 -8.44 -13.02
C LYS A 141 -9.51 -9.43 -11.86
N TYR A 142 -8.36 -9.46 -11.20
CA TYR A 142 -8.15 -10.30 -10.03
C TYR A 142 -9.07 -9.90 -8.87
N PHE A 143 -9.28 -8.62 -8.63
CA PHE A 143 -10.17 -8.13 -7.57
C PHE A 143 -11.59 -8.65 -7.77
N LYS A 144 -12.14 -8.58 -8.99
CA LYS A 144 -13.47 -9.12 -9.33
C LYS A 144 -13.59 -10.62 -9.10
N GLU A 145 -12.48 -11.35 -9.19
CA GLU A 145 -12.45 -12.79 -8.94
C GLU A 145 -12.37 -13.07 -7.44
N PHE A 146 -11.48 -12.37 -6.73
CA PHE A 146 -11.31 -12.51 -5.28
C PHE A 146 -12.53 -12.07 -4.48
N GLU A 147 -13.33 -11.15 -5.01
CA GLU A 147 -14.63 -10.77 -4.41
C GLU A 147 -15.64 -11.93 -4.36
N LYS A 148 -15.48 -12.95 -5.22
CA LYS A 148 -16.36 -14.12 -5.27
C LYS A 148 -15.86 -15.28 -4.42
N GLU A 149 -14.65 -15.17 -3.88
CA GLU A 149 -14.05 -16.19 -3.04
C GLU A 149 -14.77 -16.25 -1.69
N ASP A 150 -14.59 -17.38 -0.98
CA ASP A 150 -15.26 -17.60 0.29
C ASP A 150 -14.54 -16.93 1.48
N GLU A 151 -15.18 -16.97 2.64
CA GLU A 151 -14.62 -16.36 3.84
C GLU A 151 -13.30 -17.03 4.27
N GLN A 152 -13.14 -18.33 4.01
CA GLN A 152 -11.91 -19.06 4.34
C GLN A 152 -10.73 -18.53 3.52
N TRP A 153 -10.95 -18.30 2.22
CA TRP A 153 -9.97 -17.68 1.33
C TRP A 153 -9.56 -16.30 1.84
N HIS A 154 -10.53 -15.44 2.18
CA HIS A 154 -10.25 -14.10 2.68
C HIS A 154 -9.46 -14.12 4.01
N LYS A 155 -9.82 -14.99 4.95
CA LYS A 155 -9.09 -15.15 6.23
C LYS A 155 -7.65 -15.62 5.99
N LYS A 156 -7.47 -16.59 5.09
CA LYS A 156 -6.15 -17.13 4.73
C LYS A 156 -5.26 -16.05 4.10
N TRP A 157 -5.77 -15.32 3.12
CA TRP A 157 -4.99 -14.30 2.42
C TRP A 157 -4.74 -13.07 3.27
N LYS A 158 -5.68 -12.67 4.13
CA LYS A 158 -5.42 -11.64 5.16
C LYS A 158 -4.18 -11.98 5.99
N ARG A 159 -4.07 -13.22 6.48
CA ARG A 159 -2.90 -13.66 7.27
C ARG A 159 -1.60 -13.61 6.44
N ARG A 160 -1.64 -14.10 5.20
CA ARG A 160 -0.48 -14.06 4.29
C ARG A 160 -0.03 -12.64 3.96
N THR A 161 -0.97 -11.73 3.73
CA THR A 161 -0.68 -10.31 3.50
C THR A 161 -0.02 -9.68 4.72
N TRP A 162 -0.51 -9.94 5.93
CA TRP A 162 0.16 -9.46 7.14
C TRP A 162 1.60 -9.96 7.26
N LEU A 163 1.82 -11.26 7.02
CA LEU A 163 3.18 -11.83 6.99
C LEU A 163 4.05 -11.18 5.91
N PHE A 164 3.49 -10.93 4.73
CA PHE A 164 4.20 -10.26 3.64
C PHE A 164 4.59 -8.82 4.00
N CYS A 165 3.69 -8.03 4.58
CA CYS A 165 3.95 -6.65 4.98
C CYS A 165 4.98 -6.57 6.11
N ILE A 166 4.81 -7.39 7.16
CA ILE A 166 5.78 -7.49 8.27
C ILE A 166 7.14 -7.96 7.73
N GLY A 167 7.14 -8.95 6.84
CA GLY A 167 8.34 -9.42 6.15
C GLY A 167 9.08 -8.31 5.41
N GLY A 168 8.37 -7.47 4.65
CA GLY A 168 8.99 -6.33 3.96
C GLY A 168 9.67 -5.34 4.92
N CYS A 169 9.02 -5.01 6.05
CA CYS A 169 9.62 -4.17 7.08
C CYS A 169 10.85 -4.83 7.73
N LEU A 170 10.75 -6.12 8.08
CA LEU A 170 11.86 -6.87 8.67
C LEU A 170 13.05 -6.97 7.71
N MET A 171 12.81 -7.22 6.42
CA MET A 171 13.88 -7.29 5.43
C MET A 171 14.60 -5.94 5.28
N THR A 172 13.90 -4.81 5.44
CA THR A 172 14.55 -3.49 5.46
C THR A 172 15.55 -3.39 6.63
N ILE A 173 15.16 -3.83 7.83
CA ILE A 173 16.03 -3.84 9.02
C ILE A 173 17.21 -4.80 8.82
N VAL A 174 16.95 -6.01 8.31
CA VAL A 174 17.99 -7.00 7.98
C VAL A 174 18.99 -6.42 7.00
N GLY A 175 18.53 -5.73 5.96
CA GLY A 175 19.41 -5.09 4.99
C GLY A 175 20.33 -4.04 5.62
N ILE A 176 19.81 -3.21 6.53
CA ILE A 176 20.63 -2.26 7.31
C ILE A 176 21.69 -3.05 8.10
N ALA A 177 21.30 -4.10 8.82
CA ALA A 177 22.25 -4.93 9.59
C ALA A 177 23.33 -5.55 8.68
N CYS A 178 22.95 -6.06 7.51
CA CYS A 178 23.90 -6.60 6.52
C CYS A 178 24.91 -5.53 6.05
N MET A 179 24.47 -4.29 5.81
CA MET A 179 25.37 -3.19 5.46
C MET A 179 26.40 -2.95 6.58
N TRP A 180 25.95 -2.91 7.83
CA TRP A 180 26.86 -2.74 8.98
C TRP A 180 27.86 -3.88 9.10
N VAL A 181 27.43 -5.13 8.94
CA VAL A 181 28.33 -6.29 8.95
C VAL A 181 29.40 -6.16 7.87
N VAL A 182 29.02 -5.80 6.64
CA VAL A 182 29.97 -5.62 5.52
C VAL A 182 30.99 -4.52 5.83
N LEU A 183 30.59 -3.45 6.52
CA LEU A 183 31.46 -2.34 6.92
C LEU A 183 32.45 -2.71 8.03
N LEU A 184 32.10 -3.67 8.88
CA LEU A 184 32.93 -4.12 10.00
C LEU A 184 33.90 -5.24 9.62
N MET A 185 33.62 -5.96 8.54
CA MET A 185 34.53 -6.94 7.94
C MET A 185 35.73 -6.24 7.30
#